data_AF-A0AAX0RYE6-F1
#
_entry.id   AF-A0AAX0RYE6-F1
#
_cell.length_a   1.000
_cell.length_b   1.000
_cell.length_c   1.000
_cell.angle_alpha   90.00
_cell.angle_beta   90.00
_cell.angle_gamma   90.00
#
_symmetry.space_group_name_H-M   'P 1'
#
loop_
_entity.id
_entity.type
_entity.pdbx_description
1 polymer ?
#
loop_
_entity_poly.entity_id
_entity_poly.type
_entity_poly.pdbx_seq_one_letter_code
_entity_poly.pdbx_strand_id
1 'polypeptide(L)' 'MKEIKTKQEFEEAILSTKPVMAKFYAEYCPDCQHTDLFMPILVEAYRERVDMIAVNREHFPEVLEKLDVYGIP' A
#
# COMPACT_ATOMS: atom_id res chain seq x y z
N MET A 1 -4.97 -7.22 -1.17
CA MET A 1 -4.72 -5.79 -1.48
C MET A 1 -4.35 -5.68 -2.94
N LYS A 2 -4.63 -4.55 -3.61
CA LYS A 2 -4.17 -4.33 -4.99
C LYS A 2 -2.70 -3.92 -4.97
N GLU A 3 -1.84 -4.69 -5.61
CA GLU A 3 -0.44 -4.30 -5.81
C GLU A 3 -0.36 -3.19 -6.87
N ILE A 4 0.38 -2.13 -6.56
CA ILE A 4 0.67 -1.04 -7.49
C ILE A 4 1.87 -1.43 -8.35
N LYS A 5 1.71 -1.33 -9.67
CA LYS A 5 2.74 -1.69 -10.66
C LYS A 5 3.28 -0.49 -11.43
N THR A 6 2.59 0.65 -11.39
CA THR A 6 3.05 1.88 -12.04
C THR A 6 2.79 3.11 -11.17
N LYS A 7 3.52 4.21 -11.43
CA LYS A 7 3.29 5.49 -10.74
C LYS A 7 1.90 6.04 -11.01
N GLN A 8 1.42 5.89 -12.25
CA GLN A 8 0.07 6.33 -12.64
C GLN A 8 -1.02 5.60 -11.84
N GLU A 9 -0.88 4.29 -11.64
CA GLU A 9 -1.85 3.54 -10.81
C GLU A 9 -1.89 4.05 -9.36
N PHE A 10 -0.74 4.46 -8.80
CA PHE A 10 -0.70 5.07 -7.47
C PHE A 10 -1.37 6.44 -7.45
N GLU A 11 -1.03 7.31 -8.41
CA GLU A 11 -1.60 8.65 -8.53
C GLU A 11 -3.13 8.61 -8.71
N GLU A 12 -3.63 7.70 -9.54
CA GLU A 12 -5.06 7.49 -9.71
C GLU A 12 -5.72 6.96 -8.43
N ALA A 13 -5.05 6.04 -7.70
CA ALA A 13 -5.59 5.50 -6.47
C ALA A 13 -5.78 6.59 -5.40
N ILE A 14 -4.78 7.46 -5.20
CA ILE A 14 -4.86 8.50 -4.16
C ILE A 14 -5.84 9.63 -4.48
N LEU A 15 -6.31 9.73 -5.73
CA LEU A 15 -7.37 10.65 -6.15
C LEU A 15 -8.79 10.08 -5.98
N SER A 16 -8.91 8.84 -5.45
CA SER A 16 -10.19 8.20 -5.18
C SER A 16 -11.05 9.03 -4.21
N THR A 17 -12.37 9.01 -4.41
CA THR A 17 -13.32 9.59 -3.47
C THR A 17 -13.46 8.75 -2.20
N LYS A 18 -13.09 7.48 -2.26
CA LYS A 18 -12.99 6.61 -1.07
C LYS A 18 -11.62 6.80 -0.43
N PRO A 19 -11.54 6.78 0.92
CA PRO A 19 -10.26 6.70 1.61
C PRO A 19 -9.41 5.54 1.09
N VAL A 20 -8.12 5.79 0.91
CA VAL A 20 -7.15 4.77 0.49
C VAL A 20 -6.13 4.55 1.59
N MET A 21 -5.93 3.28 1.95
CA MET A 21 -4.83 2.86 2.82
C MET A 21 -3.73 2.22 1.95
N ALA A 22 -2.54 2.80 2.02
CA ALA A 22 -1.35 2.29 1.35
C ALA A 22 -0.45 1.57 2.36
N LYS A 23 -0.18 0.29 2.12
CA LYS A 23 0.90 -0.45 2.78
C LYS A 23 2.16 -0.28 1.94
N PHE A 24 3.20 0.35 2.50
CA PHE A 24 4.51 0.39 1.87
C PHE A 24 5.26 -0.87 2.27
N TYR A 25 6.01 -1.52 1.38
CA TYR A 25 6.70 -2.77 1.75
C TYR A 25 7.94 -3.01 0.92
N ALA A 26 8.73 -4.01 1.32
CA ALA A 26 9.80 -4.60 0.54
C ALA A 26 9.73 -6.14 0.65
N GLU A 27 10.22 -6.86 -0.34
CA GLU A 27 10.14 -8.33 -0.37
C GLU A 27 10.96 -8.98 0.77
N TYR A 28 12.09 -8.37 1.12
CA TYR A 28 12.98 -8.86 2.18
C TYR A 28 12.49 -8.56 3.61
N CYS A 29 11.43 -7.77 3.76
CA CYS A 29 10.98 -7.25 5.05
C CYS A 29 10.11 -8.28 5.81
N PRO A 30 10.62 -8.88 6.91
CA PRO A 30 9.88 -9.93 7.63
C PRO A 30 8.61 -9.39 8.30
N ASP A 31 8.63 -8.17 8.82
CA ASP A 31 7.46 -7.53 9.43
C ASP A 31 6.37 -7.30 8.37
N CYS A 32 6.77 -6.92 7.15
CA CYS A 32 5.86 -6.76 6.03
C CYS A 32 5.17 -8.08 5.69
N GLN A 33 5.90 -9.20 5.66
CA GLN A 33 5.33 -10.53 5.43
C GLN A 33 4.41 -10.95 6.59
N HIS A 34 4.75 -10.61 7.84
CA HIS A 34 3.90 -10.91 8.99
C HIS A 34 2.55 -10.20 8.89
N THR A 35 2.53 -8.94 8.44
CA THR A 35 1.25 -8.22 8.27
C THR A 35 0.31 -8.90 7.27
N ASP A 36 0.84 -9.59 6.26
CA ASP A 36 0.01 -10.29 5.26
C ASP A 36 -0.82 -11.44 5.84
N LEU A 37 -0.50 -11.92 7.04
CA LEU A 37 -1.30 -12.93 7.74
C LEU A 37 -2.71 -12.43 8.09
N PHE A 38 -2.88 -11.15 8.40
CA PHE A 38 -4.17 -10.58 8.82
C PHE A 38 -4.74 -9.53 7.86
N MET A 39 -3.94 -8.98 6.95
CA MET A 39 -4.42 -8.00 5.96
C MET A 39 -5.63 -8.47 5.13
N PRO A 40 -5.74 -9.73 4.66
CA PRO A 40 -6.91 -10.19 3.92
C PRO A 40 -8.23 -10.04 4.70
N ILE A 41 -8.20 -10.23 6.01
CA ILE A 41 -9.37 -10.07 6.89
C ILE A 41 -9.81 -8.60 6.91
N LEU A 42 -8.86 -7.67 7.01
CA LEU A 42 -9.15 -6.23 6.99
C LEU A 42 -9.64 -5.76 5.63
N VAL A 43 -9.05 -6.27 4.54
CA VAL A 43 -9.50 -5.95 3.17
C VAL A 43 -10.98 -6.32 3.00
N GLU A 44 -11.38 -7.52 3.42
CA GLU A 44 -12.77 -7.95 3.32
C GLU A 44 -13.69 -7.13 4.23
N ALA A 45 -13.31 -6.94 5.50
CA ALA A 45 -14.11 -6.23 6.48
C ALA A 45 -14.38 -4.75 6.11
N TYR A 46 -13.46 -4.12 5.37
CA TYR A 46 -13.54 -2.69 5.02
C TYR A 46 -13.74 -2.42 3.52
N ARG A 47 -13.95 -3.44 2.68
CA ARG A 47 -14.04 -3.33 1.21
C ARG A 47 -15.00 -2.26 0.68
N GLU A 48 -16.06 -1.94 1.44
CA GLU A 48 -17.04 -0.93 1.03
C GLU A 48 -16.60 0.50 1.39
N ARG A 49 -15.70 0.65 2.36
CA ARG A 49 -15.34 1.93 2.99
C ARG A 49 -13.92 2.40 2.64
N VAL A 50 -12.98 1.49 2.44
CA VAL A 50 -11.56 1.81 2.26
C VAL A 50 -10.98 0.94 1.15
N ASP A 51 -10.33 1.58 0.18
CA ASP A 51 -9.54 0.86 -0.81
C ASP A 51 -8.13 0.63 -0.26
N MET A 52 -7.61 -0.60 -0.39
CA MET A 52 -6.30 -0.97 0.17
C MET A 52 -5.30 -1.36 -0.93
N ILE A 53 -4.18 -0.65 -0.97
CA ILE A 53 -3.13 -0.83 -1.98
C ILE A 53 -1.79 -1.20 -1.32
N ALA A 54 -0.99 -2.01 -2.02
CA ALA A 54 0.37 -2.36 -1.61
C ALA A 54 1.37 -1.69 -2.56
N VAL A 55 2.36 -1.01 -2.01
CA VAL A 55 3.35 -0.22 -2.75
C VAL A 55 4.75 -0.69 -2.40
N ASN A 56 5.45 -1.28 -3.35
CA ASN A 56 6.82 -1.72 -3.14
C ASN A 56 7.77 -0.51 -3.14
N ARG A 57 8.47 -0.28 -2.03
CA ARG A 57 9.36 0.87 -1.85
C ARG A 57 10.57 0.86 -2.77
N GLU A 58 11.01 -0.31 -3.21
CA GLU A 58 12.16 -0.47 -4.09
C GLU A 58 11.80 -0.08 -5.53
N HIS A 59 10.53 -0.25 -5.91
CA HIS A 59 10.01 0.14 -7.22
C HIS A 59 9.60 1.61 -7.29
N PHE A 60 9.19 2.21 -6.17
CA PHE A 60 8.67 3.58 -6.11
C PHE A 60 9.32 4.45 -5.01
N PRO A 61 10.66 4.54 -4.93
CA PRO A 61 11.34 5.26 -3.87
C PRO A 61 10.94 6.75 -3.80
N GLU A 62 10.69 7.38 -4.95
CA GLU A 62 10.28 8.79 -5.03
C GLU A 62 8.88 9.05 -4.44
N VAL A 63 7.99 8.04 -4.44
CA VAL A 63 6.67 8.17 -3.83
C VAL A 63 6.80 8.27 -2.31
N LEU A 64 7.69 7.46 -1.73
CA LEU A 64 7.94 7.47 -0.30
C LEU A 64 8.63 8.77 0.14
N GLU A 65 9.62 9.22 -0.63
CA GLU A 65 10.29 10.50 -0.37
C GLU A 65 9.31 11.67 -0.40
N LYS A 66 8.44 11.74 -1.41
CA LYS A 66 7.43 12.82 -1.53
C LYS A 66 6.42 12.84 -0.37
N LEU A 67 6.17 11.68 0.24
CA LEU A 67 5.23 11.52 1.35
C LEU A 67 5.92 11.50 2.72
N ASP A 68 7.23 11.74 2.79
CA ASP A 68 8.04 11.65 4.01
C ASP A 68 7.89 10.30 4.74
N VAL A 69 7.78 9.21 3.98
CA VAL A 69 7.65 7.84 4.50
C VAL A 69 9.04 7.18 4.60
N TYR A 70 9.53 7.02 5.82
CA TYR A 70 10.85 6.44 6.07
C TYR A 70 10.83 4.96 6.53
N GLY A 71 9.67 4.44 6.94
CA GLY A 71 9.49 3.09 7.50
C GLY A 71 8.58 2.20 6.65
N ILE A 72 8.69 0.89 6.89
CA ILE A 72 7.81 -0.17 6.36
C ILE A 72 7.61 -1.26 7.43
N PRO A 73 6.53 -2.07 7.36
CA PRO A 73 5.36 -1.87 6.51
C PRO A 73 4.51 -0.65 6.88
#